data_AF-A0A957CI87-F1
#
_entry.id   AF-A0A957CI87-F1
#
_cell.length_a   1.000
_cell.length_b   1.000
_cell.length_c   1.000
_cell.angle_alpha   90.00
_cell.angle_beta   90.00
_cell.angle_gamma   90.00
#
_symmetry.space_group_name_H-M   'P 1'
#
loop_
_entity.id
_entity.type
_entity.pdbx_description
1 polymer ?
#
loop_
_entity_poly.entity_id
_entity_poly.type
_entity_poly.pdbx_seq_one_letter_code
_entity_poly.pdbx_strand_id
1 'polypeptide(L)' 'MGRITNGESALLLLADRNENVERSAHNLSDVKALRANYLNIRDLLGYNKVVMPLSALNVVSDFLSVETEAVTEEE' A
#
# COMPACT_ATOMS: atom_id res chain seq x y z
N MET A 1 -22.01 -0.93 -12.37
CA MET A 1 -20.78 -0.12 -12.30
C MET A 1 -19.83 -0.85 -11.36
N GLY A 2 -18.78 -1.50 -11.87
CA GLY A 2 -17.90 -2.35 -11.05
C GLY A 2 -17.15 -1.52 -10.01
N ARG A 3 -17.45 -1.73 -8.72
CA ARG A 3 -16.66 -1.16 -7.63
C ARG A 3 -15.43 -2.05 -7.44
N ILE A 4 -14.23 -1.48 -7.61
CA ILE A 4 -12.95 -2.20 -7.39
C ILE A 4 -12.83 -2.77 -5.97
N THR A 5 -13.58 -2.23 -5.01
CA THR A 5 -13.54 -2.62 -3.60
C THR A 5 -14.81 -3.29 -3.08
N ASN A 6 -15.80 -3.54 -3.95
CA ASN A 6 -17.15 -3.98 -3.54
C ASN A 6 -17.85 -3.04 -2.52
N GLY A 7 -17.50 -1.74 -2.51
CA GLY A 7 -18.07 -0.74 -1.61
C GLY A 7 -17.28 -0.49 -0.32
N GLU A 8 -16.11 -1.09 -0.17
CA GLU A 8 -15.22 -0.87 0.97
C GLU A 8 -14.16 0.19 0.66
N SER A 9 -13.57 0.79 1.68
CA SER A 9 -12.46 1.74 1.51
C SER A 9 -11.16 0.99 1.16
N ALA A 10 -10.39 1.52 0.20
CA ALA A 10 -9.08 0.95 -0.15
C ALA A 10 -7.94 1.96 -0.12
N LEU A 11 -6.80 1.51 0.38
CA LEU A 11 -5.52 2.20 0.35
C LEU A 11 -4.67 1.63 -0.79
N LEU A 12 -4.31 2.46 -1.75
CA LEU A 12 -3.40 2.12 -2.84
C LEU A 12 -1.99 2.61 -2.49
N LEU A 13 -1.04 1.68 -2.40
CA LEU A 13 0.36 2.02 -2.17
C LEU A 13 1.12 2.17 -3.49
N LEU A 14 1.86 3.26 -3.64
CA LEU A 14 2.67 3.56 -4.81
C LEU A 14 4.15 3.54 -4.45
N ALA A 15 4.96 2.87 -5.26
CA ALA A 15 6.42 2.84 -5.05
C ALA A 15 7.04 4.22 -5.24
N ASP A 16 6.61 4.94 -6.27
CA ASP A 16 7.10 6.27 -6.63
C ASP A 16 5.93 7.21 -7.00
N ARG A 17 6.23 8.49 -7.25
CA ARG A 17 5.23 9.48 -7.64
C ARG A 17 4.71 9.16 -9.04
N ASN A 18 3.40 8.99 -9.15
CA ASN A 18 2.73 8.81 -10.43
C ASN A 18 1.47 9.67 -10.48
N GLU A 19 1.58 10.82 -11.13
CA GLU A 19 0.51 11.83 -11.17
C GLU A 19 -0.76 11.30 -11.83
N ASN A 20 -0.65 10.43 -12.84
CA ASN A 20 -1.81 9.84 -13.50
C ASN A 20 -2.60 8.95 -12.53
N VAL A 21 -1.89 8.15 -11.73
CA VAL A 21 -2.52 7.25 -10.75
C VAL A 21 -3.06 8.04 -9.55
N GLU A 22 -2.32 9.05 -9.07
CA GLU A 22 -2.78 9.93 -7.99
C GLU A 22 -4.06 10.66 -8.38
N ARG A 23 -4.11 11.26 -9.58
CA ARG A 23 -5.31 11.94 -10.09
C ARG A 23 -6.48 10.98 -10.30
N SER A 24 -6.22 9.76 -10.76
CA SER A 24 -7.26 8.75 -10.97
C SER A 24 -7.82 8.23 -9.65
N ALA A 25 -6.95 7.99 -8.66
CA ALA A 25 -7.37 7.58 -7.32
C ALA A 25 -8.16 8.69 -6.61
N HIS A 26 -7.77 9.95 -6.79
CA HIS A 26 -8.51 11.09 -6.21
C HIS A 26 -9.92 11.25 -6.78
N ASN A 27 -10.18 10.70 -7.97
CA ASN A 27 -11.53 10.68 -8.55
C ASN A 27 -12.45 9.62 -7.90
N LEU A 28 -11.92 8.75 -7.04
CA LEU A 28 -12.66 7.71 -6.35
C LEU A 28 -12.81 8.09 -4.87
N SER A 29 -14.05 8.27 -4.41
CA SER A 29 -14.34 8.71 -3.05
C SER A 29 -13.87 7.74 -1.96
N ASP A 30 -13.79 6.45 -2.27
CA ASP A 30 -13.46 5.38 -1.33
C ASP A 30 -12.00 4.91 -1.44
N VAL A 31 -11.19 5.52 -2.31
CA VAL A 31 -9.81 5.09 -2.56
C VAL A 31 -8.84 6.22 -2.27
N LYS A 32 -7.78 5.91 -1.51
CA LYS A 32 -6.68 6.83 -1.27
C LYS A 32 -5.39 6.27 -1.83
N ALA A 33 -4.72 7.04 -2.67
CA ALA A 33 -3.35 6.74 -3.09
C ALA A 33 -2.35 7.35 -2.10
N LEU A 34 -1.37 6.56 -1.70
CA LEU A 34 -0.31 6.96 -0.79
C LEU A 34 1.00 6.32 -1.24
N ARG A 35 2.12 7.02 -1.06
CA ARG A 35 3.44 6.50 -1.40
C ARG A 35 3.93 5.55 -0.31
N ALA A 36 4.59 4.46 -0.70
CA ALA A 36 5.14 3.45 0.20
C ALA A 36 6.00 4.05 1.32
N ASN A 37 6.83 5.06 0.99
CA ASN A 37 7.67 5.77 1.96
C ASN A 37 6.91 6.62 3.00
N TYR A 38 5.62 6.85 2.80
CA TYR A 38 4.75 7.62 3.70
C TYR A 38 3.71 6.74 4.37
N LEU A 39 3.94 5.42 4.38
CA LEU A 39 3.02 4.46 4.96
C LEU A 39 2.78 4.80 6.44
N ASN A 40 1.53 5.11 6.78
CA ASN A 40 1.13 5.48 8.12
C ASN A 40 0.17 4.46 8.71
N ILE A 41 0.29 4.21 10.01
CA ILE A 41 -0.60 3.29 10.76
C ILE A 41 -2.07 3.74 10.69
N ARG A 42 -2.33 5.06 10.70
CA ARG A 42 -3.71 5.59 10.59
C ARG A 42 -4.37 5.19 9.28
N ASP A 43 -3.62 5.24 8.17
CA ASP A 43 -4.15 4.86 6.86
C ASP A 43 -4.28 3.33 6.75
N LEU A 44 -3.39 2.56 7.38
CA LEU A 44 -3.54 1.10 7.44
C LEU A 44 -4.77 0.65 8.24
N LEU A 45 -5.07 1.31 9.36
CA LEU A 45 -6.21 0.96 10.21
C LEU A 45 -7.53 1.62 9.76
N GLY A 46 -7.46 2.71 9.00
CA GLY A 46 -8.63 3.45 8.53
C GLY A 46 -9.23 2.92 7.23
N TYR A 47 -8.50 2.08 6.49
CA TYR A 47 -8.95 1.51 5.23
C TYR A 47 -9.09 -0.01 5.34
N ASN A 48 -10.15 -0.56 4.75
CA ASN A 48 -10.47 -2.00 4.85
C ASN A 48 -9.56 -2.87 3.99
N LYS A 49 -9.10 -2.34 2.85
CA LYS A 49 -8.27 -3.07 1.88
C LYS A 49 -7.01 -2.30 1.57
N VAL A 50 -5.89 -3.02 1.45
CA VAL A 50 -4.62 -2.46 0.99
C VAL A 50 -4.27 -3.11 -0.33
N VAL A 51 -4.07 -2.29 -1.36
CA VAL A 51 -3.67 -2.72 -2.71
C VAL A 51 -2.26 -2.22 -2.95
N MET A 52 -1.34 -3.15 -3.19
CA MET A 52 0.08 -2.87 -3.35
C MET A 52 0.59 -3.51 -4.66
N PRO A 53 1.13 -2.74 -5.62
CA PRO A 53 1.88 -3.30 -6.73
C PRO A 53 3.20 -3.88 -6.22
N LEU A 54 3.75 -4.88 -6.93
CA LEU A 54 5.00 -5.55 -6.55
C LEU A 54 6.16 -4.56 -6.33
N SER A 55 6.24 -3.50 -7.13
CA SER A 55 7.24 -2.45 -6.96
C SER A 55 7.12 -1.72 -5.62
N ALA A 56 5.90 -1.53 -5.10
CA ALA A 56 5.69 -0.88 -3.81
C ALA A 56 5.96 -1.83 -2.65
N LEU A 57 5.69 -3.14 -2.84
CA LEU A 57 6.03 -4.16 -1.85
C LEU A 57 7.53 -4.16 -1.56
N ASN A 58 8.38 -4.13 -2.60
CA ASN A 58 9.83 -4.08 -2.43
C ASN A 58 10.27 -2.88 -1.58
N VAL A 59 9.72 -1.69 -1.84
CA VAL A 59 10.05 -0.47 -1.08
C VAL A 59 9.64 -0.59 0.39
N VAL A 60 8.45 -1.15 0.66
CA VAL A 60 7.98 -1.38 2.03
C VAL A 60 8.83 -2.44 2.72
N SER A 61 9.21 -3.51 2.02
CA SER A 61 10.11 -4.53 2.53
C SER A 61 11.48 -3.95 2.85
N ASP A 62 12.13 -3.22 1.94
CA ASP A 62 13.40 -2.54 2.21
C ASP A 62 13.30 -1.57 3.40
N PHE A 63 12.19 -0.84 3.53
CA PHE A 63 12.00 0.14 4.61
C PHE A 63 11.74 -0.51 5.97
N LEU A 64 11.00 -1.64 6.01
CA LEU A 64 10.60 -2.34 7.23
C LEU A 64 11.47 -3.56 7.55
N SER A 65 12.40 -3.92 6.65
CA SER A 65 13.43 -4.91 6.89
C SER A 65 14.35 -4.39 7.98
N VAL A 66 13.98 -4.67 9.22
CA VAL A 66 14.97 -4.93 10.26
C VAL A 66 15.85 -6.06 9.77
N GLU A 67 17.17 -5.97 10.00
CA GLU A 67 18.10 -7.06 9.78
C GLU A 67 17.58 -8.28 10.55
N THR A 68 16.77 -9.10 9.88
CA THR A 68 16.50 -10.45 10.29
C THR A 68 17.79 -11.18 9.99
N GLU A 69 18.68 -11.19 10.98
CA GLU A 69 19.51 -12.37 11.18
C GLU A 69 18.54 -13.55 11.10
N ALA A 70 18.71 -14.34 10.04
CA ALA A 70 17.92 -15.52 9.82
C ALA A 70 17.98 -16.34 11.11
N VAL A 71 16.85 -16.46 11.81
CA VAL A 71 16.65 -17.61 12.68
C VAL A 71 16.53 -18.78 11.71
N THR A 72 17.67 -19.38 11.40
CA THR A 72 17.72 -20.73 10.87
C THR A 72 16.90 -21.58 11.81
N GLU A 73 15.75 -22.04 11.33
CA GLU A 73 15.14 -23.26 11.85
C GLU A 73 16.18 -24.38 11.64
N GLU A 74 16.99 -24.64 12.65
CA GLU A 74 17.60 -25.94 12.87
C GLU A 74 16.82 -26.63 13.99
N GLU A 75 16.52 -27.92 13.76
CA GLU A 75 15.63 -28.84 14.52
C GLU A 75 15.59 -28.71 16.05
#